data_AF-A0A2A6HH03-F1
#
_entry.id   AF-A0A2A6HH03-F1
#
_cell.length_a   1.000
_cell.length_b   1.000
_cell.length_c   1.000
_cell.angle_alpha   90.00
_cell.angle_beta   90.00
_cell.angle_gamma   90.00
#
_symmetry.space_group_name_H-M   'P 1'
#
loop_
_entity.id
_entity.type
_entity.pdbx_description
1 polymer ?
#
loop_
_entity_poly.entity_id
_entity_poly.type
_entity_poly.pdbx_seq_one_letter_code
_entity_poly.pdbx_strand_id
1 'polypeptide(L)'
;MKEFKRLQIPALRKQPSTTCSEIVAEAAFALASGIIDTIPFIGSKLDEQQARAWPRSGVFTDDGVEMTGTPPEIFELCELLAGHIEKGAAFDVFEVFHKIARIDRLIDWSQGAVLSPEPHRVTH
;
A
#
# COMPACT_ATOMS: atom_id res chain seq x y z
N MET A 1 -53.16 18.92 -40.43
CA MET A 1 -52.77 18.77 -39.02
C MET A 1 -51.71 17.68 -38.96
N LYS A 2 -50.47 18.02 -38.56
CA LYS A 2 -49.32 17.09 -38.61
C LYS A 2 -49.24 16.32 -37.29
N GLU A 3 -49.17 14.99 -37.39
CA GLU A 3 -49.03 14.07 -36.27
C GLU A 3 -47.72 14.31 -35.49
N PHE A 4 -47.83 14.38 -34.17
CA PHE A 4 -46.67 14.46 -33.28
C PHE A 4 -46.04 13.07 -33.15
N LYS A 5 -44.91 12.86 -33.83
CA LYS A 5 -44.03 11.70 -33.62
C LYS A 5 -43.59 11.67 -32.15
N ARG A 6 -43.94 10.60 -31.42
CA ARG A 6 -43.35 10.26 -30.12
C ARG A 6 -41.83 10.20 -30.26
N LEU A 7 -41.12 11.10 -29.59
CA LEU A 7 -39.69 10.99 -29.36
C LEU A 7 -39.45 9.78 -28.45
N GLN A 8 -38.82 8.73 -29.00
CA GLN A 8 -38.30 7.62 -28.21
C GLN A 8 -37.09 8.13 -27.42
N ILE A 9 -37.22 8.19 -26.10
CA ILE A 9 -36.11 8.50 -25.20
C ILE A 9 -35.16 7.29 -25.23
N PRO A 10 -33.87 7.46 -25.60
CA PRO A 10 -32.91 6.36 -25.55
C PRO A 10 -32.79 5.86 -24.11
N ALA A 11 -32.82 4.54 -23.93
CA ALA A 11 -32.56 3.92 -22.64
C ALA A 11 -31.22 4.45 -22.08
N LEU A 12 -31.29 5.17 -20.96
CA LEU A 12 -30.13 5.54 -20.17
C LEU A 12 -29.35 4.26 -19.88
N ARG A 13 -28.23 4.07 -20.57
CA ARG A 13 -27.28 3.01 -20.28
C ARG A 13 -26.90 3.17 -18.81
N LYS A 14 -27.27 2.19 -17.98
CA LYS A 14 -26.85 2.08 -16.58
C LYS A 14 -25.35 2.32 -16.52
N GLN A 15 -24.94 3.48 -16.00
CA GLN A 15 -23.60 3.64 -15.45
C GLN A 15 -23.46 2.63 -14.29
N PRO A 16 -22.28 2.05 -14.07
CA PRO A 16 -22.06 1.27 -12.87
C PRO A 16 -22.28 2.22 -11.69
N SER A 17 -23.26 1.92 -10.85
CA SER A 17 -23.53 2.68 -9.64
C SER A 17 -22.46 2.32 -8.63
N THR A 18 -21.23 2.80 -8.82
CA THR A 18 -20.18 2.68 -7.82
C THR A 18 -20.68 3.40 -6.59
N THR A 19 -20.87 2.67 -5.50
CA THR A 19 -21.45 3.26 -4.30
C THR A 19 -20.42 4.19 -3.65
N CYS A 20 -20.86 5.22 -2.92
CA CYS A 20 -19.94 6.10 -2.18
C CYS A 20 -18.99 5.28 -1.27
N SER A 21 -19.49 4.18 -0.70
CA SER A 21 -18.71 3.25 0.13
C SER A 21 -17.54 2.63 -0.61
N GLU A 22 -17.74 2.18 -1.86
CA GLU A 22 -16.69 1.58 -2.68
C GLU A 22 -15.59 2.59 -3.02
N ILE A 23 -15.98 3.84 -3.31
CA ILE A 23 -15.04 4.93 -3.60
C ILE A 23 -14.17 5.23 -2.36
N VAL A 24 -14.78 5.26 -1.17
CA VAL A 24 -14.04 5.50 0.07
C VAL A 24 -13.07 4.35 0.37
N ALA A 25 -13.51 3.10 0.21
CA ALA A 25 -12.67 1.93 0.41
C ALA A 25 -11.46 1.91 -0.56
N GLU A 26 -11.69 2.22 -1.84
CA GLU A 26 -10.61 2.31 -2.84
C GLU A 26 -9.61 3.44 -2.49
N ALA A 27 -10.12 4.61 -2.11
CA ALA A 27 -9.27 5.73 -1.69
C ALA A 27 -8.46 5.40 -0.42
N ALA A 28 -9.08 4.76 0.57
CA ALA A 28 -8.41 4.33 1.79
C ALA A 28 -7.31 3.32 1.50
N PHE A 29 -7.57 2.35 0.61
CA PHE A 29 -6.58 1.37 0.20
C PHE A 29 -5.42 2.02 -0.58
N ALA A 30 -5.71 2.98 -1.47
CA ALA A 30 -4.69 3.74 -2.20
C ALA A 30 -3.80 4.58 -1.26
N LEU A 31 -4.38 5.16 -0.20
CA LEU A 31 -3.62 5.90 0.81
C LEU A 31 -2.75 4.97 1.66
N ALA A 32 -3.31 3.89 2.19
CA ALA A 32 -2.57 2.87 2.93
C ALA A 32 -1.39 2.33 2.11
N SER A 33 -1.68 2.03 0.86
CA SER A 33 -0.71 1.66 -0.14
C SER A 33 0.44 2.65 -0.31
N GLY A 34 0.13 3.93 -0.42
CA GLY A 34 1.13 4.99 -0.50
C GLY A 34 2.00 5.08 0.75
N ILE A 35 1.45 4.84 1.95
CA ILE A 35 2.22 4.76 3.20
C ILE A 35 3.20 3.60 3.14
N ILE A 36 2.75 2.41 2.75
CA ILE A 36 3.63 1.23 2.59
C ILE A 36 4.73 1.48 1.57
N ASP A 37 4.42 2.18 0.48
CA ASP A 37 5.40 2.49 -0.56
C ASP A 37 6.55 3.39 -0.08
N THR A 38 6.42 4.05 1.09
CA THR A 38 7.49 4.85 1.71
C THR A 38 8.46 4.03 2.57
N ILE A 39 8.15 2.76 2.85
CA ILE A 39 9.02 1.90 3.66
C ILE A 39 10.27 1.54 2.85
N PRO A 40 11.48 1.67 3.42
CA PRO A 40 12.71 1.31 2.74
C PRO A 40 12.84 -0.22 2.70
N PHE A 41 12.29 -0.88 1.68
CA PHE A 41 12.43 -2.33 1.54
C PHE A 41 13.78 -2.73 0.93
N ILE A 42 14.31 -3.87 1.36
CA ILE A 42 15.49 -4.51 0.74
C ILE A 42 15.21 -4.95 -0.71
N GLY A 43 16.28 -5.23 -1.46
CA GLY A 43 16.19 -5.60 -2.87
C GLY A 43 15.77 -4.44 -3.76
N SER A 44 15.47 -4.73 -5.02
CA SER A 44 15.16 -3.72 -6.04
C SER A 44 13.75 -3.89 -6.58
N LYS A 45 13.08 -2.79 -6.97
CA LYS A 45 11.86 -2.89 -7.77
C LYS A 45 12.17 -3.63 -9.09
N LEU A 46 11.18 -4.36 -9.62
CA LEU A 46 11.35 -5.07 -10.89
C LEU A 46 11.47 -4.12 -12.08
N ASP A 47 10.85 -2.95 -11.98
CA ASP A 47 10.86 -1.88 -12.98
C ASP A 47 10.96 -0.52 -12.26
N GLU A 48 11.72 0.42 -12.82
CA GLU A 48 11.84 1.79 -12.30
C GLU A 48 10.50 2.54 -12.31
N GLN A 49 9.62 2.23 -13.26
CA GLN A 49 8.28 2.82 -13.40
C GLN A 49 7.25 2.13 -12.49
N GLN A 50 7.62 1.08 -11.76
CA GLN A 50 6.71 0.39 -10.86
C GLN A 50 6.25 1.35 -9.75
N ALA A 51 4.95 1.67 -9.76
CA ALA A 51 4.36 2.57 -8.77
C ALA A 51 4.52 2.01 -7.34
N ARG A 52 4.23 0.72 -7.16
CA ARG A 52 4.20 0.05 -5.86
C ARG A 52 5.57 -0.35 -5.35
N ALA A 53 5.74 -0.43 -4.04
CA ALA A 53 7.01 -0.87 -3.43
C ALA A 53 7.34 -2.35 -3.72
N TRP A 54 6.32 -3.17 -3.92
CA TRP A 54 6.41 -4.59 -4.28
C TRP A 54 5.62 -4.86 -5.57
N PRO A 55 6.01 -5.87 -6.37
CA PRO A 55 7.03 -6.89 -6.14
C PRO A 55 8.49 -6.38 -6.23
N ARG A 56 9.45 -7.18 -5.76
CA ARG A 56 10.88 -6.87 -5.75
C ARG A 56 11.73 -8.08 -6.17
N SER A 57 12.95 -7.82 -6.63
CA SER A 57 13.99 -8.81 -6.95
C SER A 57 15.15 -8.74 -5.96
N GLY A 58 15.92 -9.84 -5.87
CA GLY A 58 17.08 -9.91 -4.97
C GLY A 58 16.71 -10.03 -3.49
N VAL A 59 15.48 -10.45 -3.19
CA VAL A 59 15.01 -10.78 -1.84
C VAL A 59 14.83 -12.28 -1.75
N PHE A 60 15.37 -12.91 -0.71
CA PHE A 60 15.37 -14.36 -0.54
C PHE A 60 14.74 -14.75 0.80
N THR A 61 14.07 -15.90 0.82
CA THR A 61 13.64 -16.55 2.06
C THR A 61 14.85 -17.06 2.84
N ASP A 62 14.64 -17.44 4.10
CA ASP A 62 15.69 -17.99 4.97
C ASP A 62 16.30 -19.29 4.40
N ASP A 63 15.54 -20.01 3.57
CA ASP A 63 15.98 -21.21 2.85
C ASP A 63 16.73 -20.91 1.53
N GLY A 64 16.95 -19.63 1.23
CA GLY A 64 17.67 -19.17 0.04
C GLY A 64 16.85 -19.16 -1.26
N VAL A 65 15.52 -19.29 -1.17
CA VAL A 65 14.63 -19.23 -2.34
C VAL A 65 14.25 -17.78 -2.61
N GLU A 66 14.37 -17.32 -3.86
CA GLU A 66 13.98 -15.95 -4.21
C GLU A 66 12.47 -15.75 -3.98
N MET A 67 12.13 -14.68 -3.26
CA MET A 67 10.75 -14.28 -3.05
C MET A 67 10.20 -13.70 -4.35
N THR A 68 9.09 -14.27 -4.83
CA THR A 68 8.41 -13.80 -6.04
C THR A 68 7.08 -13.16 -5.68
N GLY A 69 6.71 -12.09 -6.40
CA GLY A 69 5.47 -11.38 -6.16
C GLY A 69 5.49 -10.50 -4.89
N THR A 70 4.30 -10.20 -4.38
CA THR A 70 4.14 -9.41 -3.16
C THR A 70 3.92 -10.35 -1.97
N PRO A 71 4.74 -10.25 -0.90
CA PRO A 71 4.53 -11.02 0.33
C PRO A 71 3.14 -10.78 0.91
N PRO A 72 2.43 -11.82 1.38
CA PRO A 72 1.11 -11.68 1.99
C PRO A 72 1.08 -10.69 3.15
N GLU A 73 2.13 -10.66 3.97
CA GLU A 73 2.25 -9.75 5.11
C GLU A 73 2.17 -8.27 4.73
N ILE A 74 2.64 -7.92 3.53
CA ILE A 74 2.56 -6.54 3.02
C ILE A 74 1.14 -6.17 2.66
N PHE A 75 0.41 -7.11 2.06
CA PHE A 75 -1.01 -6.95 1.78
C PHE A 75 -1.82 -6.83 3.07
N GLU A 76 -1.58 -7.72 4.05
CA GLU A 76 -2.23 -7.68 5.37
C GLU A 76 -2.01 -6.34 6.09
N LEU A 77 -0.79 -5.79 6.03
CA LEU A 77 -0.49 -4.48 6.62
C LEU A 77 -1.21 -3.35 5.87
N CYS A 78 -1.27 -3.43 4.54
CA CYS A 78 -2.02 -2.47 3.72
C CYS A 78 -3.52 -2.50 4.04
N GLU A 79 -4.12 -3.68 4.16
CA GLU A 79 -5.53 -3.84 4.54
C GLU A 79 -5.82 -3.29 5.94
N LEU A 80 -4.94 -3.57 6.90
CA LEU A 80 -5.06 -3.03 8.26
C LEU A 80 -5.12 -1.50 8.24
N LEU A 81 -4.12 -0.87 7.60
CA LEU A 81 -4.08 0.59 7.50
C LEU A 81 -5.30 1.14 6.75
N ALA A 82 -5.69 0.51 5.64
CA ALA A 82 -6.86 0.92 4.87
C ALA A 82 -8.13 0.86 5.73
N GLY A 83 -8.32 -0.19 6.52
CA GLY A 83 -9.49 -0.33 7.39
C GLY A 83 -9.58 0.74 8.50
N HIS A 84 -8.43 1.19 9.03
CA HIS A 84 -8.41 2.33 9.96
C HIS A 84 -8.71 3.65 9.25
N ILE A 85 -8.11 3.88 8.07
CA ILE A 85 -8.31 5.09 7.26
C ILE A 85 -9.77 5.22 6.81
N GLU A 86 -10.36 4.14 6.31
CA GLU A 86 -11.75 4.08 5.86
C GLU A 86 -12.72 4.48 6.99
N LYS A 87 -12.45 4.01 8.21
CA LYS A 87 -13.27 4.30 9.39
C LYS A 87 -12.97 5.67 10.02
N GLY A 88 -11.93 6.38 9.56
CA GLY A 88 -11.43 7.59 10.21
C GLY A 88 -10.98 7.34 11.65
N ALA A 89 -10.50 6.14 11.96
CA ALA A 89 -10.12 5.72 13.30
C ALA A 89 -8.62 5.92 13.53
N ALA A 90 -8.24 6.13 14.80
CA ALA A 90 -6.83 6.09 15.18
C ALA A 90 -6.25 4.69 14.92
N PHE A 91 -4.96 4.64 14.55
CA PHE A 91 -4.24 3.38 14.41
C PHE A 91 -4.00 2.74 15.78
N ASP A 92 -4.27 1.45 15.90
CA ASP A 92 -3.77 0.68 17.03
C ASP A 92 -2.27 0.42 16.81
N VAL A 93 -1.45 1.09 17.64
CA VAL A 93 0.01 1.00 17.54
C VAL A 93 0.50 -0.44 17.74
N PHE A 94 -0.12 -1.23 18.61
CA PHE A 94 0.30 -2.61 18.86
C PHE A 94 -0.04 -3.51 17.67
N GLU A 95 -1.20 -3.33 17.07
CA GLU A 95 -1.61 -4.11 15.90
C GLU A 95 -0.74 -3.78 14.68
N VAL A 96 -0.51 -2.49 14.43
CA VAL A 96 0.37 -2.03 13.35
C VAL A 96 1.81 -2.52 13.59
N PHE A 97 2.33 -2.38 14.81
CA PHE A 97 3.67 -2.86 15.14
C PHE A 97 3.80 -4.37 14.96
N HIS A 98 2.79 -5.15 15.37
CA HIS A 98 2.79 -6.60 15.18
C HIS A 98 2.86 -6.99 13.70
N LYS A 99 2.16 -6.27 12.82
CA LYS A 99 2.27 -6.47 11.37
C LYS A 99 3.64 -6.05 10.82
N ILE A 100 4.18 -4.92 11.27
CA ILE A 100 5.52 -4.47 10.88
C ILE A 100 6.59 -5.49 11.29
N ALA A 101 6.50 -6.06 12.50
CA ALA A 101 7.44 -7.07 12.98
C ALA A 101 7.46 -8.32 12.09
N ARG A 102 6.35 -8.67 11.42
CA ARG A 102 6.30 -9.79 10.48
C ARG A 102 7.01 -9.51 9.15
N ILE A 103 7.21 -8.25 8.80
CA ILE A 103 7.94 -7.81 7.60
C ILE A 103 9.32 -7.24 7.93
N ASP A 104 9.76 -7.29 9.19
CA ASP A 104 11.01 -6.69 9.66
C ASP A 104 12.22 -7.08 8.80
N ARG A 105 12.34 -8.36 8.47
CA ARG A 105 13.41 -8.90 7.60
C ARG A 105 13.40 -8.36 6.17
N LEU A 106 12.31 -7.72 5.74
CA LEU A 106 12.15 -7.13 4.42
C LEU A 106 12.53 -5.64 4.40
N ILE A 107 12.79 -5.04 5.56
CA ILE A 107 13.08 -3.61 5.70
C ILE A 107 14.59 -3.40 5.76
N ASP A 108 15.08 -2.50 4.92
CA ASP A 108 16.43 -1.97 4.98
C ASP A 108 16.52 -0.88 6.05
N TRP A 109 16.78 -1.29 7.28
CA TRP A 109 16.94 -0.38 8.41
C TRP A 109 18.16 0.56 8.27
N SER A 110 19.11 0.26 7.39
CA SER A 110 20.25 1.16 7.15
C SER A 110 19.83 2.47 6.47
N GLN A 111 18.72 2.47 5.74
CA GLN A 111 18.16 3.64 5.07
C GLN A 111 17.20 4.45 5.96
N GLY A 112 16.73 3.87 7.07
CA GLY A 112 15.65 4.41 7.89
C GLY A 112 16.01 4.69 9.35
N ALA A 113 17.10 4.15 9.87
CA ALA A 113 17.57 4.51 11.18
C ALA A 113 18.09 5.96 11.13
N VAL A 114 17.46 6.85 11.91
CA VAL A 114 18.17 8.02 12.44
C VAL A 114 19.39 7.45 13.16
N LEU A 115 20.52 7.39 12.46
CA LEU A 115 21.81 7.10 13.04
C LEU A 115 21.94 8.08 14.19
N SER A 116 21.93 7.57 15.44
CA SER A 116 22.37 8.38 16.57
C SER A 116 23.67 9.05 16.14
N PRO A 117 23.82 10.37 16.33
CA PRO A 117 25.01 11.06 15.88
C PRO A 117 26.22 10.32 16.45
N GLU A 118 27.17 9.99 15.57
CA GLU A 118 28.37 9.25 15.92
C GLU A 118 28.92 9.76 17.26
N PRO A 119 29.30 8.88 18.21
CA PRO A 119 29.96 9.34 19.42
C PRO A 119 31.20 10.10 18.98
N HIS A 120 31.21 11.40 19.25
CA HIS A 120 32.34 12.26 18.94
C HIS A 120 33.60 11.59 19.48
N ARG A 121 34.57 11.33 18.60
CA ARG A 121 35.89 10.86 19.04
C ARG A 121 36.47 11.94 19.94
N VAL A 122 36.46 11.69 21.25
CA VAL A 122 37.23 12.48 22.20
C VAL A 122 38.69 12.15 21.94
N THR A 123 39.37 13.01 21.20
CA THR A 123 40.84 13.03 21.15
C THR A 123 41.32 13.48 22.52
N HIS A 124 41.95 12.55 23.26
CA HIS A 124 42.73 12.84 24.45
C HIS A 124 44.09 13.43 24.09
#